data_AF-A0A920JZ50-F1
#
_entry.id   AF-A0A920JZ50-F1
#
_cell.length_a   1.000
_cell.length_b   1.000
_cell.length_c   1.000
_cell.angle_alpha   90.00
_cell.angle_beta   90.00
_cell.angle_gamma   90.00
#
_symmetry.space_group_name_H-M   'P 1'
#
loop_
_entity.id
_entity.type
_entity.pdbx_description
1 polymer ?
#
loop_
_entity_poly.entity_id
_entity_poly.type
_entity_poly.pdbx_seq_one_letter_code
_entity_poly.pdbx_strand_id
1 'polypeptide(L)'
;MLKIPVPSVSDKPDTETTRTILSQIIAARVNEIFDAIQKEIANSGYSSKIRAGLVFTGGGAKLEGLDNFAESYFQKPSRIGSPKSIKGLEDLRGKTRYSTAVGLLLFRHKELNLMSSKNKYTSKIGSMFDRYAKKLSDYFQKEL
;
A
#
# COMPACT_ATOMS: atom_id res chain seq x y z
N MET A 1 15.93 -21.06 28.98
CA MET A 1 14.77 -20.32 28.43
C MET A 1 15.28 -18.93 28.05
N LEU A 2 15.10 -18.47 26.81
CA LEU A 2 15.62 -17.16 26.37
C LEU A 2 14.94 -16.05 27.19
N LYS A 3 15.72 -15.31 27.97
CA LYS A 3 15.26 -14.16 28.75
C LYS A 3 15.48 -12.89 27.93
N ILE A 4 14.47 -12.02 27.94
CA ILE A 4 14.46 -10.76 27.18
C ILE A 4 14.47 -9.62 28.20
N PRO A 5 15.43 -8.69 28.14
CA PRO A 5 15.45 -7.53 29.02
C PRO A 5 14.29 -6.59 28.64
N VAL A 6 13.59 -6.12 29.67
CA VAL A 6 12.49 -5.16 29.57
C VAL A 6 12.93 -3.91 30.32
N PRO A 7 13.09 -2.78 29.62
CA PRO A 7 13.48 -1.53 30.26
C PRO A 7 12.41 -1.12 31.27
N SER A 8 12.87 -0.77 32.46
CA SER A 8 11.98 -0.28 33.50
C SER A 8 11.47 1.12 33.16
N VAL A 9 10.24 1.40 33.57
CA VAL A 9 9.65 2.75 33.48
C VAL A 9 9.76 3.34 34.89
N SER A 10 10.79 4.15 35.15
CA SER A 10 11.19 4.80 36.44
C SER A 10 12.53 4.28 37.01
N ASP A 11 12.88 4.63 38.26
CA ASP A 11 14.16 4.36 38.92
C ASP A 11 14.35 2.89 39.35
N LYS A 12 13.43 2.00 38.95
CA LYS A 12 13.55 0.57 39.22
C LYS A 12 14.53 -0.08 38.26
N PRO A 13 15.28 -1.12 38.68
CA PRO A 13 16.16 -1.85 37.77
C PRO A 13 15.35 -2.52 36.66
N ASP A 14 15.99 -2.66 35.50
CA ASP A 14 15.43 -3.40 34.36
C ASP A 14 15.03 -4.82 34.79
N THR A 15 13.94 -5.29 34.20
CA THR A 15 13.40 -6.62 34.51
C THR A 15 13.59 -7.56 33.33
N GLU A 16 13.61 -8.85 33.59
CA GLU A 16 13.68 -9.87 32.53
C GLU A 16 12.32 -10.54 32.37
N THR A 17 11.90 -10.76 31.13
CA THR A 17 10.71 -11.57 30.83
C THR A 17 11.07 -12.75 29.94
N THR A 18 10.14 -13.70 29.83
CA THR A 18 10.26 -14.82 28.90
C THR A 18 9.57 -14.50 27.58
N ARG A 19 10.03 -15.10 26.49
CA ARG A 19 9.35 -15.02 25.18
C ARG A 19 7.88 -15.40 25.28
N THR A 20 7.53 -16.40 26.10
CA THR A 20 6.15 -16.86 26.29
C THR A 20 5.24 -15.76 26.85
N ILE A 21 5.65 -15.08 27.92
CA ILE A 21 4.87 -14.00 28.53
C ILE A 21 4.72 -12.84 27.52
N LEU A 22 5.82 -12.47 26.86
CA LEU A 22 5.78 -11.41 25.85
C LEU A 22 4.82 -11.75 24.69
N SER A 23 4.86 -12.99 24.20
CA SER A 23 3.95 -13.47 23.16
C SER A 23 2.48 -13.46 23.60
N GLN A 24 2.18 -13.79 24.86
CA GLN A 24 0.80 -13.71 25.38
C GLN A 24 0.28 -12.26 25.39
N ILE A 25 1.11 -11.31 25.82
CA ILE A 25 0.76 -9.89 25.82
C ILE A 25 0.53 -9.38 24.39
N ILE A 26 1.43 -9.74 23.46
CA ILE A 26 1.30 -9.38 22.04
C ILE A 26 0.01 -9.98 21.46
N ALA A 27 -0.27 -11.27 21.70
CA ALA A 27 -1.45 -11.94 21.20
C ALA A 27 -2.75 -11.29 21.69
N ALA A 28 -2.80 -10.88 22.97
CA ALA A 28 -3.94 -10.15 23.52
C ALA A 28 -4.19 -8.83 22.76
N ARG A 29 -3.12 -8.08 22.46
CA ARG A 29 -3.25 -6.82 21.70
C ARG A 29 -3.62 -7.05 20.23
N VAL A 30 -3.11 -8.11 19.61
CA VAL A 30 -3.48 -8.48 18.24
C VAL A 30 -4.96 -8.87 18.16
N ASN A 31 -5.48 -9.62 19.12
CA ASN A 31 -6.91 -9.95 19.20
C ASN A 31 -7.78 -8.69 19.26
N GLU A 32 -7.43 -7.72 20.11
CA GLU A 32 -8.17 -6.46 20.22
C GLU A 32 -8.16 -5.67 18.89
N ILE A 33 -7.02 -5.64 18.20
CA ILE A 33 -6.90 -5.02 16.88
C ILE A 33 -7.76 -5.78 15.85
N PHE A 34 -7.78 -7.10 15.91
CA PHE A 34 -8.59 -7.92 15.01
C PHE A 34 -10.09 -7.75 15.24
N ASP A 35 -10.53 -7.58 16.50
CA ASP A 35 -11.90 -7.20 16.83
C ASP A 35 -12.28 -5.85 16.20
N ALA A 36 -11.40 -4.86 16.29
CA ALA A 36 -11.62 -3.56 15.67
C ALA A 36 -11.73 -3.67 14.13
N ILE A 37 -10.84 -4.46 13.51
CA ILE A 37 -10.88 -4.73 12.06
C ILE A 37 -12.17 -5.45 11.68
N GLN A 38 -12.59 -6.45 12.45
CA GLN A 38 -13.82 -7.22 12.17
C GLN A 38 -15.06 -6.35 12.23
N LYS A 39 -15.13 -5.44 13.22
CA LYS A 39 -16.18 -4.43 13.34
C LYS A 39 -16.19 -3.50 12.13
N GLU A 40 -15.04 -2.99 11.72
CA GLU A 40 -14.94 -2.10 10.57
C GLU A 40 -15.35 -2.79 9.26
N ILE A 41 -14.94 -4.05 9.06
CA ILE A 41 -15.37 -4.86 7.91
C ILE A 41 -16.89 -5.03 7.89
N ALA A 42 -17.50 -5.31 9.05
CA ALA A 42 -18.95 -5.44 9.16
C ALA A 42 -19.66 -4.12 8.83
N ASN A 43 -19.20 -3.01 9.42
CA ASN A 43 -19.76 -1.68 9.22
C ASN A 43 -19.62 -1.18 7.77
N SER A 44 -18.57 -1.59 7.07
CA SER A 44 -18.32 -1.20 5.68
C SER A 44 -19.33 -1.78 4.68
N GLY A 45 -20.10 -2.82 5.07
CA GLY A 45 -21.00 -3.54 4.16
C GLY A 45 -20.30 -4.44 3.14
N TYR A 46 -18.96 -4.58 3.21
CA TYR A 46 -18.17 -5.39 2.29
C TYR A 46 -17.85 -6.81 2.80
N SER A 47 -18.33 -7.21 3.99
CA SER A 47 -18.01 -8.52 4.60
C SER A 47 -18.19 -9.72 3.64
N SER A 48 -19.26 -9.74 2.85
CA SER A 48 -19.54 -10.79 1.85
C SER A 48 -18.77 -10.63 0.53
N LYS A 49 -18.11 -9.49 0.31
CA LYS A 49 -17.40 -9.14 -0.92
C LYS A 49 -15.88 -9.38 -0.83
N ILE A 50 -15.34 -9.62 0.37
CA ILE A 50 -13.91 -9.87 0.60
C ILE A 50 -13.57 -11.35 0.32
N ARG A 51 -13.63 -11.76 -0.96
CA ARG A 51 -13.29 -13.14 -1.37
C ARG A 51 -11.78 -13.41 -1.38
N ALA A 52 -11.00 -12.39 -1.74
CA ALA A 52 -9.53 -12.48 -1.81
C ALA A 52 -8.84 -12.36 -0.44
N GLY A 53 -9.64 -12.23 0.64
CA GLY A 53 -9.16 -12.18 2.00
C GLY A 53 -8.46 -10.87 2.39
N LEU A 54 -7.57 -10.94 3.39
CA LEU A 54 -6.90 -9.80 4.00
C LEU A 54 -5.43 -9.71 3.57
N VAL A 55 -4.91 -8.48 3.50
CA VAL A 55 -3.49 -8.20 3.25
C VAL A 55 -2.97 -7.29 4.35
N PHE A 56 -2.04 -7.80 5.15
CA PHE A 56 -1.38 -7.03 6.20
C PHE A 56 -0.09 -6.42 5.67
N THR A 57 0.18 -5.16 6.05
CA THR A 57 1.37 -4.44 5.60
C THR A 57 1.91 -3.51 6.69
N GLY A 58 2.96 -2.73 6.41
CA GLY A 58 3.59 -1.85 7.40
C GLY A 58 4.51 -2.58 8.36
N GLY A 59 4.86 -1.91 9.47
CA GLY A 59 5.78 -2.44 10.48
C GLY A 59 5.19 -3.62 11.27
N GLY A 60 3.92 -3.52 11.68
CA GLY A 60 3.24 -4.55 12.47
C GLY A 60 3.08 -5.88 11.73
N ALA A 61 3.02 -5.85 10.39
CA ALA A 61 2.96 -7.04 9.56
C ALA A 61 4.22 -7.93 9.60
N LYS A 62 5.29 -7.48 10.27
CA LYS A 62 6.49 -8.29 10.53
C LYS A 62 6.36 -9.22 11.73
N LEU A 63 5.25 -9.14 12.48
CA LEU A 63 5.01 -10.06 13.57
C LEU A 63 4.94 -11.49 13.02
N GLU A 64 5.77 -12.36 13.60
CA GLU A 64 5.88 -13.76 13.19
C GLU A 64 4.53 -14.49 13.34
N GLY A 65 4.07 -15.14 12.27
CA GLY A 65 2.82 -15.91 12.24
C GLY A 65 1.54 -15.07 12.20
N LEU A 66 1.62 -13.76 11.97
CA LEU A 66 0.44 -12.88 11.92
C LEU A 66 -0.57 -13.31 10.85
N ASP A 67 -0.11 -13.73 9.69
CA ASP A 67 -0.94 -14.21 8.58
C ASP A 67 -1.71 -15.49 8.94
N ASN A 68 -1.03 -16.49 9.49
CA ASN A 68 -1.66 -17.73 9.96
C ASN A 68 -2.67 -17.47 11.08
N PHE A 69 -2.33 -16.57 12.02
CA PHE A 69 -3.21 -16.18 13.11
C PHE A 69 -4.46 -15.45 12.58
N ALA A 70 -4.27 -14.52 11.64
CA ALA A 70 -5.37 -13.82 10.99
C ALA A 70 -6.27 -14.76 10.18
N GLU A 71 -5.70 -15.72 9.44
CA GLU A 71 -6.49 -16.68 8.68
C GLU A 71 -7.37 -17.54 9.59
N SER A 72 -6.82 -17.98 10.73
CA SER A 72 -7.57 -18.70 11.76
C SER A 72 -8.68 -17.84 12.39
N TYR A 73 -8.39 -16.56 12.63
CA TYR A 73 -9.33 -15.63 13.27
C TYR A 73 -10.48 -15.23 12.34
N PHE A 74 -10.16 -14.74 11.15
CA PHE A 74 -11.12 -14.17 10.20
C PHE A 74 -11.79 -15.23 9.32
N GLN A 75 -11.31 -16.48 9.31
CA GLN A 75 -11.78 -17.55 8.42
C GLN A 75 -11.73 -17.12 6.95
N LYS A 76 -10.67 -16.38 6.60
CA LYS A 76 -10.44 -15.80 5.26
C LYS A 76 -8.93 -15.86 4.96
N PRO A 77 -8.53 -16.07 3.70
CA PRO A 77 -7.12 -16.07 3.31
C PRO A 77 -6.43 -14.80 3.80
N SER A 78 -5.29 -14.92 4.46
CA SER A 78 -4.56 -13.76 4.98
C SER A 78 -3.10 -13.84 4.55
N ARG A 79 -2.52 -12.70 4.16
CA ARG A 79 -1.13 -12.67 3.70
C ARG A 79 -0.41 -11.38 4.05
N ILE A 80 0.91 -11.45 4.09
CA ILE A 80 1.77 -10.28 4.24
C ILE A 80 2.04 -9.65 2.86
N GLY A 81 1.62 -8.39 2.69
CA GLY A 81 1.82 -7.58 1.50
C GLY A 81 3.03 -6.67 1.61
N SER A 82 3.92 -6.72 0.61
CA SER A 82 5.11 -5.87 0.50
C SER A 82 5.06 -5.03 -0.79
N PRO A 83 5.77 -3.88 -0.83
CA PRO A 83 5.75 -3.03 -2.01
C PRO A 83 6.39 -3.75 -3.21
N LYS A 84 5.83 -3.49 -4.40
CA LYS A 84 6.44 -3.91 -5.67
C LYS A 84 7.73 -3.14 -5.92
N SER A 85 8.67 -3.75 -6.63
CA SER A 85 9.91 -3.09 -7.04
C SER A 85 9.61 -1.86 -7.90
N ILE A 86 10.26 -0.74 -7.58
CA ILE A 86 10.34 0.44 -8.43
C ILE A 86 11.74 0.45 -9.03
N LYS A 87 11.85 0.75 -10.32
CA LYS A 87 13.15 0.90 -10.99
C LYS A 87 13.99 1.97 -10.29
N GLY A 88 15.19 1.61 -9.85
CA GLY A 88 16.10 2.48 -9.10
C GLY A 88 15.86 2.55 -7.59
N LEU A 89 14.89 1.78 -7.06
CA LEU A 89 14.65 1.60 -5.61
C LEU A 89 14.41 0.11 -5.28
N GLU A 90 15.19 -0.77 -5.90
CA GLU A 90 15.08 -2.22 -5.73
C GLU A 90 15.29 -2.65 -4.28
N ASP A 91 16.09 -1.90 -3.52
CA ASP A 91 16.40 -2.13 -2.11
C ASP A 91 15.17 -2.08 -1.19
N LEU A 92 14.07 -1.48 -1.64
CA LEU A 92 12.83 -1.38 -0.87
C LEU A 92 11.92 -2.60 -1.04
N ARG A 93 12.21 -3.46 -2.02
CA ARG A 93 11.42 -4.67 -2.31
C ARG A 93 11.34 -5.58 -1.08
N GLY A 94 10.15 -6.13 -0.83
CA GLY A 94 9.92 -7.07 0.27
C GLY A 94 9.86 -6.42 1.66
N LYS A 95 10.20 -5.13 1.78
CA LYS A 95 10.20 -4.41 3.06
C LYS A 95 8.84 -3.75 3.31
N THR A 96 7.95 -4.45 3.99
CA THR A 96 6.57 -4.03 4.35
C THR A 96 6.48 -2.64 5.00
N ARG A 97 7.54 -2.18 5.69
CA ARG A 97 7.61 -0.83 6.29
C ARG A 97 7.53 0.31 5.28
N TYR A 98 7.87 0.06 4.00
CA TYR A 98 7.87 1.09 2.95
C TYR A 98 6.61 1.05 2.06
N SER A 99 5.65 0.17 2.35
CA SER A 99 4.45 0.01 1.52
C SER A 99 3.69 1.31 1.30
N THR A 100 3.54 2.14 2.35
CA THR A 100 2.85 3.43 2.24
C THR A 100 3.59 4.40 1.34
N ALA A 101 4.89 4.62 1.57
CA ALA A 101 5.70 5.54 0.78
C ALA A 101 5.74 5.14 -0.70
N VAL A 102 5.97 3.85 -0.98
CA VAL A 102 5.94 3.30 -2.35
C VAL A 102 4.56 3.44 -2.97
N GLY A 103 3.50 3.15 -2.22
CA GLY A 103 2.11 3.30 -2.69
C GLY A 103 1.78 4.73 -3.11
N LEU A 104 2.20 5.73 -2.33
CA LEU A 104 2.02 7.15 -2.65
C LEU A 104 2.76 7.56 -3.92
N LEU A 105 4.01 7.13 -4.09
CA LEU A 105 4.78 7.40 -5.31
C LEU A 105 4.14 6.78 -6.56
N LEU A 106 3.70 5.52 -6.46
CA LEU A 106 2.99 4.84 -7.55
C LEU A 106 1.65 5.51 -7.87
N PHE A 107 0.92 5.93 -6.85
CA PHE A 107 -0.34 6.67 -7.01
C PHE A 107 -0.12 7.97 -7.81
N ARG A 108 0.86 8.78 -7.41
CA ARG A 108 1.18 10.03 -8.11
C ARG A 108 1.71 9.80 -9.52
N HIS A 109 2.58 8.80 -9.70
CA HIS A 109 3.11 8.45 -11.03
C HIS A 109 1.98 8.06 -12.00
N LYS A 110 1.00 7.27 -11.53
CA LYS A 110 -0.18 6.90 -12.33
C LYS A 110 -0.99 8.13 -12.75
N GLU A 111 -1.21 9.06 -11.83
CA GLU A 111 -1.95 10.30 -12.09
C GLU A 111 -1.25 11.17 -13.15
N LEU A 112 0.07 11.38 -13.01
CA LEU A 112 0.87 12.15 -13.97
C LEU A 112 0.83 11.54 -15.38
N ASN A 113 0.94 10.22 -15.50
CA ASN A 113 0.86 9.54 -16.80
C ASN A 113 -0.51 9.72 -17.47
N LEU A 114 -1.60 9.70 -16.70
CA LEU A 114 -2.94 9.94 -17.21
C LEU A 114 -3.07 11.38 -17.75
N MET A 115 -2.49 12.37 -17.05
CA MET A 115 -2.49 13.77 -17.48
C MET A 115 -1.63 14.00 -18.74
N SER A 116 -0.44 13.41 -18.81
CA SER A 116 0.44 13.49 -20.00
C SER A 116 -0.20 12.87 -21.25
N SER A 117 -1.00 11.81 -21.10
CA SER A 117 -1.71 11.17 -22.21
C SER A 117 -2.81 12.07 -22.80
N LYS A 118 -3.57 12.77 -21.95
CA LYS A 118 -4.57 13.75 -22.41
C LYS A 118 -3.92 14.91 -23.18
N ASN A 119 -2.81 15.46 -22.67
CA ASN A 119 -2.14 16.61 -23.29
C ASN A 119 -1.49 16.28 -24.65
N LYS A 120 -1.03 15.03 -24.84
CA LYS A 120 -0.55 14.56 -26.16
C LYS A 120 -1.68 14.47 -27.19
N TYR A 121 -2.90 14.12 -26.77
CA TYR A 121 -4.04 14.03 -27.67
C TYR A 121 -4.51 15.41 -28.15
N THR A 122 -4.59 16.39 -27.24
CA THR A 122 -4.98 17.77 -27.58
C THR A 122 -3.97 18.44 -28.49
N SER A 123 -2.68 18.32 -28.19
CA SER A 123 -1.60 18.86 -29.04
C SER A 123 -1.52 18.18 -30.41
N LYS A 124 -1.78 16.86 -30.50
CA LYS A 124 -1.84 16.16 -31.78
C LYS A 124 -3.02 16.63 -32.64
N ILE A 125 -4.20 16.85 -32.04
CA ILE A 125 -5.36 17.44 -32.75
C ILE A 125 -5.06 18.86 -33.23
N GLY A 126 -4.48 19.71 -32.37
CA GLY A 126 -4.11 21.08 -32.72
C GLY A 126 -3.13 21.11 -33.90
N SER A 127 -2.10 20.26 -33.84
CA SER A 127 -1.11 20.12 -34.92
C SER A 127 -1.68 19.59 -36.24
N MET A 128 -2.85 18.93 -36.20
CA MET A 128 -3.56 18.51 -37.41
C MET A 128 -4.34 19.70 -37.98
N PHE A 129 -5.08 20.44 -37.14
CA PHE A 129 -5.78 21.66 -37.56
C PHE A 129 -4.82 22.71 -38.13
N ASP A 130 -3.67 22.93 -37.50
CA ASP A 130 -2.65 23.87 -38.00
C ASP A 130 -2.15 23.47 -39.39
N ARG A 131 -1.99 22.16 -39.65
CA ARG A 131 -1.60 21.63 -40.97
C ARG A 131 -2.69 21.85 -42.03
N TYR A 132 -3.96 21.73 -41.67
CA TYR A 132 -5.08 21.99 -42.56
C TYR A 132 -5.25 23.48 -42.85
N ALA A 133 -5.18 24.33 -41.83
CA ALA A 133 -5.26 25.78 -41.97
C ALA A 133 -4.13 26.32 -42.87
N LYS A 134 -2.90 25.81 -42.69
CA LYS A 134 -1.76 26.17 -43.53
C LYS A 134 -1.98 25.77 -45.00
N LYS A 135 -2.46 24.54 -45.26
CA LYS A 135 -2.79 24.10 -46.63
C LYS A 135 -3.87 24.94 -47.30
N LEU A 136 -4.89 25.36 -46.55
CA LEU A 136 -5.95 26.23 -47.07
C LEU A 136 -5.40 27.63 -47.39
N SER A 137 -4.60 28.21 -46.49
CA SER A 137 -3.93 29.50 -46.73
C SER A 137 -3.08 29.47 -47.99
N ASP A 138 -2.29 28.40 -48.17
CA ASP A 138 -1.42 28.23 -49.34
C ASP A 138 -2.22 28.07 -50.65
N TYR A 139 -3.45 27.54 -50.59
CA TYR A 139 -4.34 27.39 -51.75
C TYR A 139 -4.91 28.74 -52.19
N PHE A 140 -5.44 29.53 -51.24
CA PHE A 140 -6.02 30.84 -51.52
C PHE A 140 -4.98 31.90 -51.92
N GLN A 141 -3.73 31.77 -51.48
CA GLN A 141 -2.63 32.61 -51.97
C GLN A 141 -2.15 32.26 -53.39
N LYS A 142 -2.55 31.11 -53.95
CA LYS A 142 -2.14 30.66 -55.28
C LYS A 142 -3.17 30.95 -56.38
N GLU A 143 -4.43 31.17 -56.01
CA GLU A 143 -5.54 31.46 -56.94
C GLU A 143 -5.91 32.96 -57.03
N LEU A 144 -5.19 33.84 -56.31
CA LEU A 144 -5.23 35.30 -56.40
C LEU A 144 -3.89 35.83 -56.88
#